data_AF-A0A5D2GV34-F1
#
_entry.id   AF-A0A5D2GV34-F1
#
_cell.length_a   1.000
_cell.length_b   1.000
_cell.length_c   1.000
_cell.angle_alpha   90.00
_cell.angle_beta   90.00
_cell.angle_gamma   90.00
#
_symmetry.space_group_name_H-M   'P 1'
#
loop_
_entity.id
_entity.type
_entity.pdbx_description
1 polymer ?
#
loop_
_entity_poly.entity_id
_entity_poly.type
_entity_poly.pdbx_seq_one_letter_code
_entity_poly.pdbx_strand_id
1 'polypeptide(L)' 'MWVVLLQLKPGLSYYAKDPQAAANSLTSLLNKAESVVLLDLRSKTAVRVGATAGLRALGGEAFDKICNRLGNF' A
#
# COMPACT_ATOMS: atom_id res chain seq x y z
N MET A 1 18.19 4.83 -14.51
CA MET A 1 16.92 5.09 -13.82
C MET A 1 16.25 3.75 -13.57
N TRP A 2 16.19 3.28 -12.33
CA TRP A 2 15.56 1.99 -12.02
C TRP A 2 14.09 2.24 -11.70
N VAL A 3 13.19 1.77 -12.56
CA VAL A 3 11.74 1.78 -12.34
C VAL A 3 11.31 0.33 -12.15
N VAL A 4 10.67 0.03 -11.02
CA VAL A 4 10.09 -1.28 -10.74
C VAL A 4 8.58 -1.12 -10.61
N LEU A 5 7.85 -1.86 -11.45
CA LEU A 5 6.40 -1.91 -11.47
C LEU A 5 5.96 -3.30 -11.00
N LEU A 6 5.20 -3.34 -9.91
CA LEU A 6 4.68 -4.56 -9.31
C LEU A 6 3.17 -4.41 -9.10
N GLN A 7 2.43 -5.48 -9.35
CA GLN A 7 0.97 -5.51 -9.18
C GLN A 7 0.58 -6.78 -8.44
N LEU A 8 -0.23 -6.63 -7.39
CA LEU A 8 -0.83 -7.75 -6.66
C LEU A 8 -2.31 -7.90 -7.01
N LYS A 9 -2.80 -9.15 -6.91
CA LYS A 9 -4.22 -9.50 -6.90
C LYS A 9 -4.47 -10.41 -5.70
N PRO A 10 -5.60 -10.26 -4.98
CA PRO A 10 -6.68 -9.29 -5.21
C PRO A 10 -6.29 -7.86 -4.77
N GLY A 11 -7.06 -6.86 -5.22
CA GLY A 11 -6.84 -5.45 -4.84
C GLY A 11 -7.31 -5.13 -3.41
N LEU A 12 -6.95 -3.95 -2.89
CA LEU A 12 -7.26 -3.53 -1.51
C LEU A 12 -8.75 -3.63 -1.14
N SER A 13 -9.64 -3.47 -2.11
CA SER A 13 -11.08 -3.56 -1.88
C SER A 13 -11.58 -4.95 -1.53
N TYR A 14 -10.83 -6.00 -1.84
CA TYR A 14 -11.14 -7.35 -1.39
C TYR A 14 -11.02 -7.49 0.13
N TYR A 15 -10.15 -6.71 0.75
CA TYR A 15 -9.84 -6.76 2.17
C TYR A 15 -10.70 -5.81 3.01
N ALA A 16 -11.87 -5.41 2.52
CA ALA A 16 -12.78 -4.48 3.21
C ALA A 16 -13.14 -4.91 4.65
N LYS A 17 -13.20 -6.21 4.89
CA LYS A 17 -13.51 -6.81 6.20
C LYS A 17 -12.28 -7.04 7.08
N ASP A 18 -11.07 -6.95 6.51
CA ASP A 18 -9.81 -7.18 7.21
C ASP A 18 -8.74 -6.15 6.76
N PRO A 19 -8.72 -4.96 7.39
CA PRO A 19 -7.73 -3.93 7.11
C PRO A 19 -6.29 -4.36 7.37
N GLN A 20 -6.07 -5.34 8.25
CA GLN A 20 -4.74 -5.86 8.54
C GLN A 20 -4.22 -6.68 7.35
N ALA A 21 -5.06 -7.53 6.79
CA ALA A 21 -4.72 -8.27 5.57
C ALA A 21 -4.44 -7.32 4.40
N ALA A 22 -5.17 -6.19 4.30
CA ALA A 22 -4.90 -5.15 3.31
C ALA A 22 -3.47 -4.57 3.47
N ALA A 23 -3.08 -4.21 4.70
CA ALA A 23 -1.75 -3.68 4.98
C ALA A 23 -0.64 -4.71 4.71
N ASN A 24 -0.83 -5.96 5.15
CA ASN A 24 0.12 -7.05 4.92
C ASN A 24 0.34 -7.31 3.42
N SER A 25 -0.70 -7.16 2.60
CA SER A 25 -0.58 -7.29 1.14
C SER A 25 0.36 -6.24 0.55
N LEU A 26 0.33 -5.00 1.07
CA LEU A 26 1.19 -3.89 0.63
C LEU A 26 2.62 -3.99 1.14
N THR A 27 2.84 -4.58 2.32
CA THR A 27 4.19 -4.82 2.87
C THR A 27 5.08 -5.57 1.88
N SER A 28 4.54 -6.56 1.15
CA SER A 28 5.30 -7.30 0.13
C SER A 28 5.78 -6.40 -1.01
N LEU A 29 4.95 -5.44 -1.45
CA LEU A 29 5.30 -4.47 -2.49
C LEU A 29 6.33 -3.45 -1.99
N LEU A 30 6.16 -2.96 -0.76
CA LEU A 30 7.08 -2.01 -0.13
C LEU A 30 8.47 -2.62 0.06
N ASN A 31 8.56 -3.84 0.57
CA ASN A 31 9.84 -4.54 0.72
C ASN A 31 10.59 -4.67 -0.61
N LYS A 32 9.85 -4.92 -1.70
CA LYS A 32 10.45 -5.04 -3.02
C LYS A 32 10.79 -3.69 -3.63
N ALA A 33 10.04 -2.63 -3.33
CA ALA A 33 10.41 -1.27 -3.69
C ALA A 33 11.69 -0.83 -2.94
N GLU A 34 11.78 -1.09 -1.64
CA GLU A 34 12.97 -0.81 -0.83
C GLU A 34 14.21 -1.57 -1.31
N SER A 35 14.05 -2.81 -1.75
CA SER A 35 15.14 -3.61 -2.34
C SER A 35 15.79 -2.94 -3.56
N VAL A 36 15.07 -2.06 -4.25
CA VAL A 36 15.55 -1.37 -5.45
C VAL A 36 16.15 0.00 -5.10
N VAL A 37 15.74 0.57 -3.96
CA VAL A 37 16.25 1.84 -3.43
C VAL A 37 17.52 1.58 -2.62
N LEU A 38 18.60 2.29 -2.99
CA LEU A 38 19.86 2.27 -2.24
C LEU A 38 19.62 2.67 -0.78
N LEU A 39 20.32 2.00 0.14
CA LEU A 39 20.12 2.14 1.58
C LEU A 39 20.18 3.61 2.06
N ASP A 40 21.15 4.37 1.54
CA ASP A 40 21.36 5.79 1.88
C ASP A 40 20.25 6.71 1.39
N LEU A 41 19.47 6.27 0.40
CA LEU A 41 18.37 7.02 -0.20
C LEU A 41 17.01 6.63 0.37
N ARG A 42 16.89 5.51 1.09
CA ARG A 42 15.60 5.04 1.64
C ARG A 42 14.95 6.07 2.55
N SER A 43 15.72 6.72 3.42
CA SER A 43 15.23 7.77 4.33
C SER A 43 14.79 9.06 3.62
N LYS A 44 15.28 9.30 2.40
CA LYS A 44 14.95 10.48 1.58
C LYS A 44 13.90 10.18 0.50
N THR A 45 13.55 8.92 0.31
CA THR A 45 12.62 8.49 -0.74
C THR A 45 11.20 8.53 -0.19
N ALA A 46 10.43 9.54 -0.59
CA ALA A 46 9.03 9.65 -0.21
C ALA A 46 8.20 8.50 -0.80
N VAL A 47 7.51 7.75 0.07
CA VAL A 47 6.54 6.72 -0.33
C VAL A 47 5.15 7.33 -0.37
N ARG A 48 4.39 7.05 -1.44
CA ARG A 48 3.01 7.50 -1.58
C ARG A 48 2.13 6.31 -1.95
N VAL A 49 1.01 6.16 -1.26
CA VAL A 49 -0.02 5.17 -1.57
C VAL A 49 -1.25 5.89 -2.11
N GLY A 50 -1.66 5.53 -3.32
CA GLY A 50 -2.89 6.04 -3.94
C GLY A 50 -3.99 4.99 -3.92
N ALA A 51 -5.15 5.32 -3.34
CA ALA A 51 -6.34 4.49 -3.40
C ALA A 51 -7.26 4.97 -4.54
N THR A 52 -7.80 4.03 -5.33
CA THR A 52 -8.65 4.33 -6.49
C THR A 52 -10.12 3.97 -6.23
N ALA A 53 -10.98 4.02 -7.26
CA ALA A 53 -12.43 3.84 -7.16
C ALA A 53 -12.88 2.60 -6.37
N GLY A 54 -12.11 1.50 -6.42
CA GLY A 54 -12.42 0.28 -5.67
C GLY A 54 -12.46 0.48 -4.15
N LEU A 55 -11.62 1.37 -3.60
CA LEU A 55 -11.63 1.67 -2.16
C LEU A 55 -12.75 2.65 -1.79
N ARG A 56 -13.09 3.59 -2.69
CA ARG A 56 -14.23 4.51 -2.51
C ARG A 56 -15.57 3.77 -2.44
N ALA A 57 -15.69 2.62 -3.11
CA ALA A 57 -16.89 1.80 -3.11
C ALA A 57 -17.15 1.04 -1.80
N LEU A 58 -16.18 0.96 -0.88
CA LEU A 58 -16.28 0.17 0.37
C LEU A 58 -17.02 0.89 1.51
N GLY A 59 -17.46 2.12 1.29
CA GLY A 59 -18.01 2.99 2.34
C GLY A 59 -16.91 3.68 3.16
N GLY A 60 -17.24 4.83 3.74
CA GLY A 60 -16.27 5.70 4.43
C GLY A 60 -15.55 5.00 5.59
N GLU A 61 -16.26 4.20 6.38
CA GLU A 61 -15.67 3.53 7.56
C GLU A 61 -14.61 2.48 7.19
N ALA A 62 -14.86 1.65 6.17
CA ALA A 62 -13.89 0.67 5.71
C ALA A 62 -12.69 1.34 5.01
N PHE A 63 -12.95 2.41 4.27
CA PHE A 63 -11.91 3.25 3.68
C PHE A 63 -10.99 3.84 4.75
N ASP A 64 -11.56 4.49 5.77
CA ASP A 64 -10.81 5.11 6.86
C ASP A 64 -10.00 4.09 7.66
N LYS A 65 -10.57 2.91 7.93
CA LYS A 65 -9.86 1.83 8.64
C LYS A 65 -8.64 1.34 7.85
N ILE A 66 -8.77 1.17 6.53
CA ILE A 66 -7.65 0.77 5.67
C ILE A 66 -6.63 1.91 5.60
N CYS A 67 -7.05 3.14 5.28
CA CYS A 67 -6.16 4.29 5.18
C CYS A 67 -5.41 4.59 6.49
N ASN A 68 -6.07 4.56 7.64
CA ASN A 68 -5.42 4.72 8.94
C ASN A 68 -4.42 3.61 9.23
N ARG A 69 -4.70 2.37 8.80
CA ARG A 69 -3.72 1.30 8.95
C ARG A 69 -2.50 1.51 8.06
N LEU A 70 -2.68 2.04 6.87
CA LEU A 70 -1.59 2.35 5.93
C LEU A 70 -0.84 3.66 6.26
N GLY A 71 -1.45 4.60 6.97
CA GLY A 71 -0.80 5.84 7.39
C GLY A 71 0.21 5.66 8.53
N ASN A 72 0.19 4.51 9.20
CA ASN A 72 1.05 4.18 10.34
C ASN A 72 2.28 3.33 9.94
N PHE A 73 2.77 3.44 8.70
CA PHE A 73 4.05 2.85 8.28
C PHE A 73 5.24 3.73 8.67
#